data_AF-A0A4Y2ERK9-F1
#
_entry.id   AF-A0A4Y2ERK9-F1
#
_cell.length_a   1.000
_cell.length_b   1.000
_cell.length_c   1.000
_cell.angle_alpha   90.00
_cell.angle_beta   90.00
_cell.angle_gamma   90.00
#
_symmetry.space_group_name_H-M   'P 1'
#
loop_
_entity.id
_entity.type
_entity.pdbx_description
1 polymer ?
#
loop_
_entity_poly.entity_id
_entity_poly.type
_entity_poly.pdbx_seq_one_letter_code
_entity_poly.pdbx_strand_id
1 'polypeptide(L)'
;DLLALLAEMKKSMEKGQEEMRKGQEEMKDKMEKGQEEMRKGQEEMKNEIQTHVESKVGEIKDHVNSCIEKIEEDVQSVKREIGEVKGEVERKIEEVEDKVQGKIEEVKEKVQVKIGDLEKRLSELEDRPINFPANPDLTYSRPTVKSLTFDGQTSWTVFKTQFDVVSSANGWNNRVKFSQLVASLRGSAAEVLQGIPSDKLTDLMAIENALEARFGDSHLTQFYRTELKTRRQKPGESLHVLAADVERLMSLAYAECSQDVRDSLAAQYFVDAIRDEDTQHATRLMDAKDLK
;
A
#
# COMPACT_ATOMS: atom_id res chain seq x y z
N ASP A 1 3.25 -121.68 35.11
CA ASP A 1 2.99 -121.29 33.72
C ASP A 1 3.16 -119.76 33.58
N LEU A 2 4.38 -119.32 33.30
CA LEU A 2 4.83 -117.91 33.36
C LEU A 2 4.66 -117.17 32.01
N LEU A 3 4.56 -117.93 30.92
CA LEU A 3 4.46 -117.42 29.55
C LEU A 3 3.11 -116.76 29.28
N ALA A 4 2.03 -117.30 29.84
CA ALA A 4 0.68 -116.72 29.70
C ALA A 4 0.58 -115.32 30.34
N LEU A 5 1.18 -115.15 31.52
CA LEU A 5 1.16 -113.89 32.28
C LEU A 5 1.99 -112.78 31.58
N LEU A 6 3.11 -113.16 30.96
CA LEU A 6 3.93 -112.28 30.12
C LEU A 6 3.20 -111.83 28.85
N ALA A 7 2.45 -112.73 28.20
CA ALA A 7 1.64 -112.40 27.03
C ALA A 7 0.49 -111.43 27.38
N GLU A 8 -0.13 -111.61 28.54
CA GLU A 8 -1.20 -110.75 29.04
C GLU A 8 -0.69 -109.34 29.40
N MET A 9 0.47 -109.24 30.07
CA MET A 9 1.14 -107.97 30.32
C MET A 9 1.48 -107.22 29.03
N LYS A 10 2.06 -107.92 28.03
CA LYS A 10 2.40 -107.32 26.74
C LYS A 10 1.16 -106.77 26.02
N LYS A 11 0.06 -107.53 26.02
CA LYS A 11 -1.22 -107.09 25.44
C LYS A 11 -1.80 -105.87 26.16
N SER A 12 -1.72 -105.82 27.49
CA SER A 12 -2.18 -104.64 28.25
C SER A 12 -1.33 -103.41 27.97
N MET A 13 -0.01 -103.59 27.81
CA MET A 13 0.94 -102.53 27.49
C MET A 13 0.71 -101.98 26.07
N GLU A 14 0.53 -102.86 25.07
CA GLU A 14 0.16 -102.47 23.71
C GLU A 14 -1.19 -101.73 23.69
N LYS A 15 -2.18 -102.19 24.45
CA LYS A 15 -3.46 -101.49 24.59
C LYS A 15 -3.31 -100.11 25.23
N GLY A 16 -2.52 -99.99 26.30
CA GLY A 16 -2.24 -98.71 26.95
C GLY A 16 -1.48 -97.73 26.06
N GLN A 17 -0.53 -98.24 25.25
CA GLN A 17 0.17 -97.42 24.25
C GLN A 17 -0.78 -96.95 23.14
N GLU A 18 -1.68 -97.80 22.65
CA GLU A 18 -2.65 -97.41 21.62
C GLU A 18 -3.68 -96.40 22.16
N GLU A 19 -4.16 -96.56 23.39
CA GLU A 19 -5.02 -95.55 24.03
C GLU A 19 -4.29 -94.22 24.23
N MET A 20 -3.02 -94.24 24.61
CA MET A 20 -2.20 -93.03 24.71
C MET A 20 -2.01 -92.35 23.35
N ARG A 21 -1.74 -93.13 22.30
CA ARG A 21 -1.60 -92.63 20.92
C ARG A 21 -2.90 -91.97 20.46
N LYS A 22 -4.06 -92.61 20.68
CA LYS A 22 -5.37 -92.04 20.38
C LYS A 22 -5.64 -90.76 21.17
N GLY A 23 -5.31 -90.72 22.46
CA GLY A 23 -5.47 -89.52 23.29
C GLY A 23 -4.62 -88.34 22.81
N GLN A 24 -3.38 -88.60 22.36
CA GLN A 24 -2.53 -87.58 21.75
C GLN A 24 -3.07 -87.09 20.41
N GLU A 25 -3.59 -88.00 19.58
CA GLU A 25 -4.17 -87.70 18.28
C GLU A 25 -5.45 -86.85 18.42
N GLU A 26 -6.35 -87.20 19.36
CA GLU A 26 -7.53 -86.38 19.70
C GLU A 26 -7.16 -85.00 20.26
N MET A 27 -6.11 -84.92 21.09
CA MET A 27 -5.66 -83.63 21.64
C MET A 27 -5.10 -82.73 20.54
N LYS A 28 -4.34 -83.31 19.60
CA LYS A 28 -3.82 -82.59 18.43
C LYS A 28 -4.97 -82.10 17.53
N ASP A 29 -5.94 -82.95 17.23
CA ASP A 29 -7.11 -82.61 16.41
C ASP A 29 -7.94 -81.47 17.03
N LYS A 30 -8.19 -81.51 18.35
CA LYS A 30 -8.85 -80.41 19.07
C LYS A 30 -8.04 -79.11 19.02
N MET A 31 -6.72 -79.20 19.11
CA MET A 31 -5.84 -78.02 19.04
C MET A 31 -5.85 -77.40 17.64
N GLU A 32 -5.75 -78.21 16.59
CA GLU A 32 -5.84 -77.76 15.20
C GLU A 32 -7.21 -77.14 14.91
N LYS A 33 -8.30 -77.77 15.37
CA LYS A 33 -9.66 -77.24 15.22
C LYS A 33 -9.83 -75.90 15.95
N GLY A 34 -9.33 -75.77 17.17
CA GLY A 34 -9.37 -74.52 17.93
C GLY A 34 -8.56 -73.40 17.27
N GLN A 35 -7.41 -73.72 16.67
CA GLN A 35 -6.63 -72.77 15.89
C GLN A 35 -7.35 -72.32 14.61
N GLU A 36 -8.01 -73.23 13.91
CA GLU A 36 -8.76 -72.89 12.69
C GLU A 36 -10.00 -72.05 13.00
N GLU A 37 -10.72 -72.32 14.10
CA GLU A 37 -11.83 -71.48 14.56
C GLU A 37 -11.34 -70.07 14.93
N MET A 38 -10.19 -69.95 15.61
CA MET A 38 -9.58 -68.65 15.92
C MET A 38 -9.19 -67.89 14.66
N ARG A 39 -8.60 -68.57 13.68
CA ARG A 39 -8.23 -67.98 12.39
C ARG A 39 -9.45 -67.48 11.63
N LYS A 40 -10.53 -68.26 11.60
CA LYS A 40 -11.81 -67.84 10.99
C LYS A 40 -12.41 -66.62 11.69
N GLY A 41 -12.46 -66.61 13.02
CA GLY A 41 -12.96 -65.45 13.77
C GLY A 41 -12.14 -64.18 13.52
N GLN A 42 -10.81 -64.30 13.37
CA GLN A 42 -9.95 -63.18 13.00
C GLN A 42 -10.21 -62.68 11.56
N GLU A 43 -10.42 -63.60 10.62
CA GLU A 43 -10.72 -63.27 9.22
C GLU A 43 -12.09 -62.56 9.10
N GLU A 44 -13.10 -63.05 9.81
CA GLU A 44 -14.43 -62.44 9.87
C GLU A 44 -14.36 -61.02 10.44
N MET A 45 -13.71 -60.85 11.59
CA MET A 45 -13.53 -59.52 12.21
C MET A 45 -12.77 -58.56 11.29
N LYS A 46 -11.74 -59.04 10.58
CA LYS A 46 -11.00 -58.23 9.61
C LYS A 46 -11.89 -57.80 8.44
N ASN A 47 -12.69 -58.71 7.90
CA ASN A 47 -13.60 -58.40 6.80
C ASN A 47 -14.70 -57.40 7.22
N GLU A 48 -15.26 -57.54 8.43
CA GLU A 48 -16.23 -56.56 8.98
C GLU A 48 -15.60 -55.18 9.17
N ILE A 49 -14.39 -55.11 9.74
CA ILE A 49 -13.67 -53.84 9.89
C ILE A 49 -13.37 -53.24 8.52
N GLN A 50 -12.90 -54.04 7.56
CA GLN A 50 -12.58 -53.57 6.22
C GLN A 50 -13.82 -53.01 5.50
N THR A 51 -14.94 -53.73 5.52
CA THR A 51 -16.19 -53.27 4.91
C THR A 51 -16.75 -52.01 5.59
N HIS A 52 -16.65 -51.90 6.92
CA HIS A 52 -17.04 -50.69 7.64
C HIS A 52 -16.18 -49.48 7.25
N VAL A 53 -14.87 -49.66 7.17
CA VAL A 53 -13.93 -48.61 6.76
C VAL A 53 -14.20 -48.19 5.32
N GLU A 54 -14.36 -49.14 4.39
CA GLU A 54 -14.68 -48.85 2.98
C GLU A 54 -16.00 -48.07 2.85
N SER A 55 -17.02 -48.45 3.60
CA SER A 55 -18.30 -47.73 3.64
C SER A 55 -18.14 -46.30 4.16
N LYS A 56 -17.41 -46.09 5.26
CA LYS A 56 -17.19 -44.75 5.84
C LYS A 56 -16.34 -43.86 4.94
N VAL A 57 -15.33 -44.43 4.28
CA VAL A 57 -14.53 -43.71 3.28
C VAL A 57 -15.38 -43.30 2.09
N GLY A 58 -16.32 -44.17 1.65
CA GLY A 58 -17.32 -43.84 0.63
C GLY A 58 -18.19 -42.64 1.02
N GLU A 59 -18.80 -42.68 2.21
CA GLU A 59 -19.62 -41.57 2.73
C GLU A 59 -18.85 -40.25 2.79
N ILE A 60 -17.60 -40.28 3.27
CA ILE A 60 -16.74 -39.09 3.35
C ILE A 60 -16.45 -38.56 1.94
N LYS A 61 -16.14 -39.44 0.99
CA LYS A 61 -15.88 -39.06 -0.40
C LYS A 61 -17.09 -38.38 -1.03
N ASP A 62 -18.29 -38.91 -0.82
CA ASP A 62 -19.52 -38.33 -1.35
C ASP A 62 -19.81 -36.96 -0.73
N HIS A 63 -19.59 -36.81 0.58
CA HIS A 63 -19.74 -35.53 1.26
C HIS A 63 -18.75 -34.48 0.76
N VAL A 64 -17.48 -34.86 0.58
CA VAL A 64 -16.44 -33.97 0.04
C VAL A 64 -16.78 -33.55 -1.38
N ASN A 65 -17.22 -34.47 -2.24
CA ASN A 65 -17.64 -34.13 -3.60
C ASN A 65 -18.81 -33.15 -3.62
N SER A 66 -19.83 -33.37 -2.78
CA SER A 66 -20.96 -32.43 -2.67
C SER A 66 -20.53 -31.04 -2.19
N CYS A 67 -19.57 -30.96 -1.26
CA CYS A 67 -19.01 -29.67 -0.83
C CYS A 67 -18.22 -28.99 -1.96
N ILE A 68 -17.45 -29.74 -2.75
CA ILE A 68 -16.72 -29.21 -3.90
C ILE A 68 -17.69 -28.60 -4.91
N GLU A 69 -18.76 -29.32 -5.28
CA GLU A 69 -19.77 -28.84 -6.24
C GLU A 69 -20.40 -27.50 -5.79
N LYS A 70 -20.77 -27.38 -4.51
CA LYS A 70 -21.32 -26.12 -3.97
C LYS A 70 -20.32 -24.97 -4.04
N ILE A 71 -19.06 -25.23 -3.71
CA ILE A 71 -17.99 -24.22 -3.81
C ILE A 71 -17.80 -23.79 -5.26
N GLU A 72 -17.84 -24.73 -6.21
CA GLU A 72 -17.74 -24.41 -7.64
C GLU A 72 -18.91 -23.55 -8.12
N GLU A 73 -20.13 -23.82 -7.67
CA GLU A 73 -21.32 -23.00 -7.95
C GLU A 73 -21.16 -21.57 -7.40
N ASP A 74 -20.76 -21.44 -6.13
CA ASP A 74 -20.53 -20.13 -5.48
C ASP A 74 -19.45 -19.32 -6.22
N VAL A 75 -18.33 -19.98 -6.57
CA VAL A 75 -17.24 -19.36 -7.33
C VAL A 75 -17.72 -18.88 -8.70
N GLN A 76 -18.56 -19.66 -9.39
CA GLN A 76 -19.14 -19.23 -10.67
C GLN A 76 -20.12 -18.06 -10.51
N SER A 77 -20.89 -18.03 -9.42
CA SER A 77 -21.78 -16.90 -9.11
C SER A 77 -20.99 -15.62 -8.88
N VAL A 78 -19.98 -15.65 -8.02
CA VAL A 78 -19.10 -14.51 -7.73
C VAL A 78 -18.41 -14.02 -9.00
N LYS A 79 -17.95 -14.94 -9.86
CA LYS A 79 -17.32 -14.58 -11.14
C LYS A 79 -18.28 -13.80 -12.05
N ARG A 80 -19.58 -14.13 -12.04
CA ARG A 80 -20.61 -13.41 -12.81
C ARG A 80 -20.81 -11.99 -12.26
N GLU A 81 -20.97 -11.86 -10.95
CA GLU A 81 -21.14 -10.56 -10.28
C GLU A 81 -19.96 -9.62 -10.53
N ILE A 82 -18.73 -10.14 -10.46
CA ILE A 82 -17.51 -9.38 -10.79
C ILE A 82 -17.57 -8.86 -12.24
N GLY A 83 -18.06 -9.68 -13.17
CA GLY A 83 -18.23 -9.28 -14.57
C GLY A 83 -19.24 -8.14 -14.75
N GLU A 84 -20.36 -8.20 -14.04
CA GLU A 84 -21.40 -7.15 -14.05
C GLU A 84 -20.87 -5.84 -13.46
N VAL A 85 -20.23 -5.89 -12.30
CA VAL A 85 -19.61 -4.73 -11.65
C VAL A 85 -18.55 -4.11 -12.55
N LYS A 86 -17.70 -4.93 -13.18
CA LYS A 86 -16.68 -4.45 -14.12
C LYS A 86 -17.33 -3.69 -15.28
N GLY A 87 -18.38 -4.25 -15.88
CA GLY A 87 -19.10 -3.58 -16.98
C GLY A 87 -19.84 -2.31 -16.55
N GLU A 88 -20.31 -2.22 -15.30
CA GLU A 88 -20.87 -0.97 -14.77
C GLU A 88 -19.81 0.10 -14.57
N VAL A 89 -18.64 -0.27 -14.03
CA VAL A 89 -17.52 0.65 -13.85
C VAL A 89 -17.03 1.19 -15.19
N GLU A 90 -16.87 0.34 -16.20
CA GLU A 90 -16.47 0.76 -17.55
C GLU A 90 -17.47 1.78 -18.14
N ARG A 91 -18.78 1.53 -18.05
CA ARG A 91 -19.81 2.48 -18.51
C ARG A 91 -19.77 3.82 -17.78
N LYS A 92 -19.55 3.80 -16.46
CA LYS A 92 -19.44 5.04 -15.66
C LYS A 92 -18.20 5.85 -16.02
N ILE A 93 -17.10 5.19 -16.36
CA ILE A 93 -15.89 5.87 -16.83
C ILE A 93 -16.18 6.58 -18.16
N GLU A 94 -16.78 5.87 -19.12
CA GLU A 94 -17.14 6.45 -20.43
C GLU A 94 -18.08 7.65 -20.28
N GLU A 95 -19.13 7.55 -19.44
CA GLU A 95 -20.04 8.67 -19.16
C GLU A 95 -19.31 9.90 -18.57
N VAL A 96 -18.36 9.67 -17.67
CA VAL A 96 -17.55 10.74 -17.06
C VAL A 96 -16.63 11.38 -18.09
N GLU A 97 -15.99 10.58 -18.94
CA GLU A 97 -15.12 11.06 -20.02
C GLU A 97 -15.90 11.96 -20.99
N ASP A 98 -17.05 11.51 -21.46
CA ASP A 98 -17.93 12.29 -22.34
C ASP A 98 -18.35 13.62 -21.69
N LYS A 99 -18.72 13.58 -20.41
CA LYS A 99 -19.13 14.79 -19.66
C LYS A 99 -17.98 15.77 -19.47
N VAL A 100 -16.77 15.28 -19.22
CA VAL A 100 -15.57 16.11 -19.11
C VAL A 100 -15.23 16.74 -20.46
N GLN A 101 -15.26 15.96 -21.53
CA GLN A 101 -15.00 16.45 -22.88
C GLN A 101 -16.00 17.54 -23.29
N GLY A 102 -17.30 17.34 -23.02
CA GLY A 102 -18.32 18.35 -23.27
C GLY A 102 -18.08 19.66 -22.52
N LYS A 103 -17.69 19.60 -21.24
CA LYS A 103 -17.34 20.79 -20.44
C LYS A 103 -16.10 21.52 -20.97
N ILE A 104 -15.10 20.78 -21.45
CA ILE A 104 -13.89 21.36 -22.01
C ILE A 104 -14.21 22.16 -23.28
N GLU A 105 -15.03 21.60 -24.18
CA GLU A 105 -15.44 22.33 -25.39
C GLU A 105 -16.31 23.56 -25.04
N GLU A 106 -17.24 23.47 -24.08
CA GLU A 106 -18.02 24.64 -23.61
C GLU A 106 -17.11 25.76 -23.07
N VAL A 107 -16.09 25.41 -22.28
CA VAL A 107 -15.12 26.38 -21.75
C VAL A 107 -14.30 27.00 -22.89
N LYS A 108 -13.87 26.18 -23.84
CA LYS A 108 -13.09 26.63 -25.01
C LYS A 108 -13.88 27.61 -25.87
N GLU A 109 -15.15 27.35 -26.14
CA GLU A 109 -16.03 28.29 -26.85
C GLU A 109 -16.17 29.62 -26.09
N LYS A 110 -16.44 29.57 -24.78
CA LYS A 110 -16.54 30.79 -23.94
C LYS A 110 -15.25 31.61 -23.94
N VAL A 111 -14.08 30.94 -23.92
CA VAL A 111 -12.78 31.61 -23.98
C VAL A 111 -12.56 32.26 -25.35
N GLN A 112 -12.87 31.55 -26.44
CA GLN A 112 -12.76 32.12 -27.79
C GLN A 112 -13.62 33.37 -27.98
N VAL A 113 -14.88 33.35 -27.51
CA VAL A 113 -15.76 34.53 -27.57
C VAL A 113 -15.16 35.71 -26.80
N LYS A 114 -14.67 35.49 -25.57
CA LYS A 114 -14.04 36.54 -24.77
C LYS A 114 -12.77 37.10 -25.41
N ILE A 115 -11.98 36.27 -26.08
CA ILE A 115 -10.80 36.72 -26.82
C ILE A 115 -11.24 37.66 -27.95
N GLY A 116 -12.24 37.29 -28.74
CA GLY A 116 -12.77 38.15 -29.82
C GLY A 116 -13.31 39.49 -29.31
N ASP A 117 -14.02 39.49 -28.18
CA ASP A 117 -14.48 40.73 -27.53
C ASP A 117 -13.31 41.63 -27.10
N LEU A 118 -12.24 41.04 -26.56
CA LEU A 118 -11.04 41.77 -26.15
C LEU A 118 -10.27 42.32 -27.36
N GLU A 119 -10.13 41.55 -28.44
CA GLU A 119 -9.52 41.99 -29.69
C GLU A 119 -10.27 43.20 -30.27
N LYS A 120 -11.61 43.15 -30.31
CA LYS A 120 -12.43 44.27 -30.76
C LYS A 120 -12.24 45.53 -29.91
N ARG A 121 -12.27 45.38 -28.58
CA ARG A 121 -12.03 46.50 -27.65
C ARG A 121 -10.63 47.09 -27.79
N LEU A 122 -9.64 46.26 -28.13
CA LEU A 122 -8.28 46.71 -28.37
C LEU A 122 -8.20 47.55 -29.65
N SER A 123 -8.86 47.13 -30.74
CA SER A 123 -8.93 47.92 -31.98
C SER A 123 -9.63 49.27 -31.80
N GLU A 124 -10.74 49.31 -31.05
CA GLU A 124 -11.44 50.58 -30.73
C GLU A 124 -10.58 51.55 -29.91
N LEU A 125 -9.65 51.03 -29.10
CA LEU A 125 -8.68 51.83 -28.34
C LEU A 125 -7.54 52.36 -29.22
N GLU A 126 -7.15 51.61 -30.25
CA GLU A 126 -6.07 51.96 -31.19
C GLU A 126 -6.48 53.11 -32.13
N ASP A 127 -7.76 53.15 -32.54
CA ASP A 127 -8.30 54.18 -33.44
C ASP A 127 -8.64 55.52 -32.75
N ARG A 128 -8.54 55.60 -31.42
CA ARG A 128 -8.84 56.83 -30.66
C ARG A 128 -7.64 57.79 -30.74
N PRO A 129 -7.77 59.01 -31.30
CA PRO A 129 -6.68 59.96 -31.30
C PRO A 129 -6.33 60.33 -29.86
N ILE A 130 -5.09 60.06 -29.50
CA ILE A 130 -4.53 60.36 -28.18
C ILE A 130 -4.36 61.88 -28.05
N ASN A 131 -5.40 62.58 -27.60
CA ASN A 131 -5.29 63.96 -27.13
C ASN A 131 -5.02 63.93 -25.62
N PHE A 132 -3.75 63.77 -25.24
CA PHE A 132 -3.30 64.11 -23.90
C PHE A 132 -3.20 65.65 -23.81
N PRO A 133 -3.96 66.33 -22.92
CA PRO A 133 -3.48 67.61 -22.44
C PRO A 133 -2.15 67.33 -21.72
N ALA A 134 -1.07 67.94 -22.18
CA ALA A 134 0.22 67.86 -21.55
C ALA A 134 0.09 68.41 -20.11
N ASN A 135 -0.06 67.51 -19.14
CA ASN A 135 -0.01 67.84 -17.73
C ASN A 135 1.42 67.57 -17.25
N PRO A 136 2.24 68.58 -16.94
CA PRO A 136 3.66 68.39 -16.63
C PRO A 136 3.96 67.77 -15.25
N ASP A 137 2.96 67.41 -14.45
CA ASP A 137 3.13 67.34 -12.98
C ASP A 137 2.83 65.98 -12.30
N LEU A 138 3.00 64.86 -13.01
CA LEU A 138 2.95 63.52 -12.39
C LEU A 138 4.24 62.72 -12.61
N THR A 139 5.37 63.26 -12.19
CA THR A 139 6.58 62.48 -11.91
C THR A 139 6.58 61.98 -10.46
N TYR A 140 5.51 61.32 -10.02
CA TYR A 140 5.64 60.44 -8.86
C TYR A 140 6.36 59.18 -9.34
N SER A 141 7.70 59.18 -9.23
CA SER A 141 8.48 57.95 -9.32
C SER A 141 7.93 56.97 -8.29
N ARG A 142 7.19 55.97 -8.76
CA ARG A 142 6.77 54.83 -7.94
C ARG A 142 8.05 54.25 -7.32
N PRO A 143 8.17 54.14 -5.99
CA PRO A 143 9.35 53.54 -5.39
C PRO A 143 9.50 52.12 -5.93
N THR A 144 10.55 51.89 -6.73
CA THR A 144 10.88 50.55 -7.19
C THR A 144 11.54 49.80 -6.05
N VAL A 145 10.92 48.70 -5.65
CA VAL A 145 11.55 47.81 -4.66
C VAL A 145 12.81 47.22 -5.30
N LYS A 146 13.94 47.31 -4.59
CA LYS A 146 15.27 46.89 -5.07
C LYS A 146 15.26 45.43 -5.53
N SER A 147 16.06 45.13 -6.55
CA SER A 147 16.27 43.78 -7.07
C SER A 147 16.81 42.85 -5.98
N LEU A 148 16.16 41.69 -5.82
CA LEU A 148 16.64 40.62 -4.95
C LEU A 148 17.83 39.89 -5.58
N THR A 149 18.59 39.18 -4.76
CA THR A 149 19.69 38.32 -5.18
C THR A 149 19.51 36.92 -4.61
N PHE A 150 19.81 35.90 -5.41
CA PHE A 150 19.75 34.51 -4.99
C PHE A 150 21.06 33.81 -5.33
N ASP A 151 21.76 33.33 -4.30
CA ASP A 151 23.04 32.63 -4.41
C ASP A 151 22.93 31.13 -4.06
N GLY A 152 21.73 30.66 -3.71
CA GLY A 152 21.47 29.28 -3.30
C GLY A 152 21.70 28.98 -1.83
N GLN A 153 22.03 29.96 -0.98
CA GLN A 153 22.19 29.74 0.48
C GLN A 153 20.87 29.75 1.25
N THR A 154 19.88 30.47 0.76
CA THR A 154 18.51 30.46 1.30
C THR A 154 17.66 29.44 0.54
N SER A 155 16.63 28.88 1.17
CA SER A 155 15.70 27.97 0.48
C SER A 155 15.07 28.69 -0.72
N TRP A 156 15.00 27.99 -1.85
CA TRP A 156 14.38 28.50 -3.07
C TRP A 156 12.92 28.91 -2.85
N THR A 157 12.16 28.19 -2.02
CA THR A 157 10.77 28.52 -1.66
C THR A 157 10.66 29.90 -1.00
N VAL A 158 11.59 30.21 -0.09
CA VAL A 158 11.65 31.49 0.62
C VAL A 158 11.97 32.61 -0.36
N PHE A 159 12.96 32.41 -1.24
CA PHE A 159 13.31 33.39 -2.26
C PHE A 159 12.17 33.61 -3.26
N LYS A 160 11.55 32.55 -3.76
CA LYS A 160 10.44 32.60 -4.73
C LYS A 160 9.26 33.40 -4.17
N THR A 161 8.91 33.17 -2.91
CA THR A 161 7.87 33.93 -2.21
C THR A 161 8.19 35.43 -2.16
N GLN A 162 9.41 35.79 -1.77
CA GLN A 162 9.85 37.19 -1.74
C GLN A 162 9.85 37.80 -3.13
N PHE A 163 10.32 37.05 -4.13
CA PHE A 163 10.35 37.46 -5.53
C PHE A 163 8.94 37.74 -6.07
N ASP A 164 7.96 36.89 -5.78
CA ASP A 164 6.57 37.08 -6.20
C ASP A 164 5.91 38.30 -5.56
N VAL A 165 6.20 38.57 -4.29
CA VAL A 165 5.73 39.80 -3.60
C VAL A 165 6.32 41.04 -4.25
N VAL A 166 7.63 41.08 -4.50
CA VAL A 166 8.32 42.21 -5.15
C VAL A 166 7.81 42.41 -6.58
N SER A 167 7.65 41.30 -7.31
CA SER A 167 7.11 41.27 -8.66
C SER A 167 5.70 41.85 -8.75
N SER A 168 4.83 41.48 -7.80
CA SER A 168 3.47 42.01 -7.70
C SER A 168 3.46 43.49 -7.35
N ALA A 169 4.29 43.92 -6.39
CA ALA A 169 4.40 45.33 -5.98
C ALA A 169 4.90 46.23 -7.12
N ASN A 170 5.83 45.72 -7.93
CA ASN A 170 6.38 46.43 -9.07
C ASN A 170 5.55 46.28 -10.36
N GLY A 171 4.54 45.41 -10.37
CA GLY A 171 3.68 45.18 -11.54
C GLY A 171 4.40 44.50 -12.71
N TRP A 172 5.34 43.59 -12.43
CA TRP A 172 6.11 42.91 -13.48
C TRP A 172 5.25 41.91 -14.27
N ASN A 173 5.27 42.05 -15.59
CA ASN A 173 4.76 41.03 -16.51
C ASN A 173 5.77 39.87 -16.66
N ASN A 174 5.36 38.74 -17.24
CA ASN A 174 6.19 37.53 -17.33
C ASN A 174 7.56 37.76 -17.99
N ARG A 175 7.64 38.66 -18.98
CA ARG A 175 8.92 39.00 -19.64
C ARG A 175 9.87 39.71 -18.67
N VAL A 176 9.36 40.66 -17.88
CA VAL A 176 10.15 41.37 -16.87
C VAL A 176 10.51 40.44 -15.70
N LYS A 177 9.56 39.59 -15.25
CA LYS A 177 9.84 38.56 -14.23
C LYS A 177 10.99 37.65 -14.66
N PHE A 178 10.95 37.15 -15.89
CA PHE A 178 12.02 36.34 -16.46
C PHE A 178 13.37 37.05 -16.43
N SER A 179 13.47 38.25 -17.00
CA SER A 179 14.73 38.99 -17.04
C SER A 179 15.26 39.28 -15.64
N GLN A 180 14.36 39.61 -14.71
CA GLN A 180 14.73 39.94 -13.34
C GLN A 180 15.12 38.72 -12.51
N LEU A 181 14.49 37.56 -12.74
CA LEU A 181 14.86 36.29 -12.11
C LEU A 181 16.26 35.90 -12.55
N VAL A 182 16.54 35.87 -13.85
CA VAL A 182 17.88 35.57 -14.39
C VAL A 182 18.92 36.56 -13.84
N ALA A 183 18.59 37.85 -13.81
CA ALA A 183 19.48 38.88 -13.28
C ALA A 183 19.69 38.81 -11.76
N SER A 184 18.83 38.11 -11.01
CA SER A 184 18.96 37.92 -9.56
C SER A 184 19.88 36.77 -9.18
N LEU A 185 20.09 35.79 -10.07
CA LEU A 185 20.90 34.60 -9.80
C LEU A 185 22.39 34.95 -9.68
N ARG A 186 23.04 34.44 -8.64
CA ARG A 186 24.47 34.59 -8.34
C ARG A 186 25.05 33.24 -7.93
N GLY A 187 26.37 33.10 -7.97
CA GLY A 187 27.08 31.92 -7.46
C GLY A 187 26.53 30.60 -8.02
N SER A 188 26.32 29.61 -7.15
CA SER A 188 25.86 28.27 -7.51
C SER A 188 24.44 28.26 -8.11
N ALA A 189 23.60 29.24 -7.76
CA ALA A 189 22.28 29.39 -8.35
C ALA A 189 22.34 29.81 -9.82
N ALA A 190 23.31 30.64 -10.21
CA ALA A 190 23.50 31.02 -11.61
C ALA A 190 24.00 29.86 -12.49
N GLU A 191 24.76 28.92 -11.92
CA GLU A 191 25.24 27.73 -12.64
C GLU A 191 24.11 26.84 -13.15
N VAL A 192 22.92 26.89 -12.55
CA VAL A 192 21.74 26.14 -13.01
C VAL A 192 21.39 26.47 -14.45
N LEU A 193 21.64 27.71 -14.89
CA LEU A 193 21.37 28.15 -16.25
C LEU A 193 22.21 27.38 -17.29
N GLN A 194 23.37 26.84 -16.92
CA GLN A 194 24.22 26.07 -17.84
C GLN A 194 23.64 24.67 -18.14
N GLY A 195 22.80 24.15 -17.24
CA GLY A 195 22.19 22.82 -17.39
C GLY A 195 20.89 22.84 -18.21
N ILE A 196 20.37 24.01 -18.58
CA ILE A 196 19.10 24.16 -19.30
C ILE A 196 19.37 24.24 -20.81
N PRO A 197 18.67 23.45 -21.65
CA PRO A 197 18.77 23.55 -23.10
C PRO A 197 18.46 24.96 -23.62
N SER A 198 19.21 25.42 -24.62
CA SER A 198 19.12 26.81 -25.10
C SER A 198 17.75 27.21 -25.67
N ASP A 199 16.99 26.26 -26.22
CA ASP A 199 15.63 26.44 -26.71
C ASP A 199 14.60 26.65 -25.59
N LYS A 200 14.94 26.25 -24.36
CA LYS A 200 14.09 26.38 -23.15
C LYS A 200 14.54 27.48 -22.21
N LEU A 201 15.70 28.09 -22.46
CA LEU A 201 16.22 29.21 -21.65
C LEU A 201 15.37 30.48 -21.74
N THR A 202 14.38 30.55 -22.63
CA THR A 202 13.40 31.65 -22.73
C THR A 202 12.12 31.38 -21.95
N ASP A 203 11.94 30.16 -21.42
CA ASP A 203 10.77 29.77 -20.64
C ASP A 203 11.04 30.00 -19.14
N LEU A 204 10.23 30.88 -18.55
CA LEU A 204 10.28 31.17 -17.11
C LEU A 204 10.07 29.89 -16.28
N MET A 205 9.15 29.02 -16.69
CA MET A 205 8.86 27.80 -15.94
C MET A 205 10.04 26.82 -15.95
N ALA A 206 10.79 26.74 -17.06
CA ALA A 206 11.95 25.87 -17.15
C ALA A 206 13.06 26.27 -16.16
N ILE A 207 13.29 27.58 -15.98
CA ILE A 207 14.27 28.10 -15.03
C ILE A 207 13.79 27.89 -13.59
N GLU A 208 12.53 28.18 -13.29
CA GLU A 208 11.96 27.95 -11.96
C GLU A 208 12.05 26.48 -11.55
N ASN A 209 11.71 25.55 -12.45
CA ASN A 209 11.79 24.11 -12.18
C ASN A 209 13.23 23.63 -11.94
N ALA A 210 14.20 24.18 -12.67
CA ALA A 210 15.60 23.82 -12.48
C ALA A 210 16.16 24.34 -11.14
N LEU A 211 15.71 25.53 -10.70
CA LEU A 211 16.03 26.08 -9.39
C LEU A 211 15.36 25.29 -8.27
N GLU A 212 14.09 24.91 -8.44
CA GLU A 212 13.36 24.01 -7.53
C GLU A 212 14.05 22.64 -7.40
N ALA A 213 14.51 22.05 -8.52
CA ALA A 213 15.17 20.75 -8.48
C ALA A 213 16.50 20.78 -7.69
N ARG A 214 17.25 21.88 -7.75
CA ARG A 214 18.59 21.97 -7.12
C ARG A 214 18.58 22.60 -5.72
N PHE A 215 17.70 23.58 -5.50
CA PHE A 215 17.63 24.40 -4.28
C PHE A 215 16.26 24.38 -3.61
N GLY A 216 15.28 23.68 -4.19
CA GLY A 216 13.98 23.46 -3.58
C GLY A 216 14.08 22.51 -2.39
N ASP A 217 13.00 22.47 -1.62
CA ASP A 217 12.99 21.76 -0.34
C ASP A 217 12.88 20.24 -0.52
N SER A 218 12.81 19.71 -1.75
CA SER A 218 12.64 18.26 -2.02
C SER A 218 13.70 17.37 -1.36
N HIS A 219 14.98 17.77 -1.44
CA HIS A 219 16.06 17.06 -0.75
C HIS A 219 15.95 17.17 0.78
N LEU A 220 15.41 18.28 1.26
CA LEU A 220 15.19 18.57 2.68
C LEU A 220 13.98 17.76 3.22
N THR A 221 12.94 17.58 2.41
CA THR A 221 11.79 16.70 2.67
C THR A 221 12.24 15.25 2.87
N GLN A 222 13.14 14.74 2.00
CA GLN A 222 13.69 13.40 2.16
C GLN A 222 14.58 13.26 3.41
N PHE A 223 15.32 14.32 3.75
CA PHE A 223 16.07 14.39 5.01
C PHE A 223 15.14 14.30 6.23
N TYR A 224 14.07 15.10 6.29
CA TYR A 224 13.11 15.06 7.40
C TYR A 224 12.33 13.74 7.48
N ARG A 225 12.01 13.09 6.34
CA ARG A 225 11.44 11.72 6.33
C ARG A 225 12.38 10.71 6.98
N THR A 226 13.69 10.88 6.78
CA THR A 226 14.70 10.01 7.38
C THR A 226 14.81 10.30 8.88
N GLU A 227 14.82 11.58 9.27
CA GLU A 227 14.88 12.01 10.66
C GLU A 227 13.65 11.54 11.46
N LEU A 228 12.44 11.57 10.88
CA LEU A 228 11.22 10.98 11.47
C LEU A 228 11.37 9.48 11.76
N LYS A 229 11.90 8.72 10.79
CA LYS A 229 12.06 7.26 10.92
C LYS A 229 13.03 6.89 12.03
N THR A 230 14.10 7.67 12.20
CA THR A 230 15.16 7.41 13.18
C THR A 230 14.92 8.10 14.52
N ARG A 231 13.89 8.94 14.63
CA ARG A 231 13.56 9.66 15.86
C ARG A 231 13.25 8.69 17.01
N ARG A 232 13.94 8.89 18.14
CA ARG A 232 13.69 8.18 19.40
C ARG A 232 13.77 9.15 20.57
N GLN A 233 12.96 8.95 21.61
CA GLN A 233 12.91 9.78 22.82
C GLN A 233 14.27 9.77 23.52
N LYS A 234 14.82 10.96 23.77
CA LYS A 234 16.11 11.10 24.48
C LYS A 234 15.94 10.87 25.99
N PRO A 235 17.00 10.45 26.71
CA PRO A 235 16.95 10.37 28.17
C PRO A 235 16.58 11.72 28.80
N GLY A 236 15.47 11.76 29.55
CA GLY A 236 14.98 12.98 30.19
C GLY A 236 14.14 13.90 29.30
N GLU A 237 13.90 13.54 28.04
CA GLU A 237 12.97 14.27 27.16
C GLU A 237 11.52 13.96 27.54
N SER A 238 10.72 15.01 27.75
CA SER A 238 9.28 14.83 28.00
C SER A 238 8.53 14.39 26.75
N LEU A 239 7.42 13.67 26.92
CA LEU A 239 6.57 13.23 25.81
C LEU A 239 6.02 14.40 25.00
N HIS A 240 5.69 15.53 25.64
CA HIS A 240 5.23 16.72 24.94
C HIS A 240 6.29 17.31 24.00
N VAL A 241 7.56 17.33 24.44
CA VAL A 241 8.68 17.81 23.61
C VAL A 241 8.94 16.86 22.42
N LEU A 242 8.83 15.55 22.65
CA LEU A 242 8.91 14.56 21.58
C LEU A 242 7.77 14.75 20.56
N ALA A 243 6.52 14.91 21.03
CA ALA A 243 5.35 15.11 20.17
C ALA A 243 5.49 16.36 19.31
N ALA A 244 5.86 17.50 19.90
CA ALA A 244 6.07 18.75 19.18
C ALA A 244 7.15 18.63 18.09
N ASP A 245 8.23 17.89 18.36
CA ASP A 245 9.28 17.66 17.37
C ASP A 245 8.83 16.70 16.24
N VAL A 246 8.05 15.67 16.57
CA VAL A 246 7.43 14.77 15.57
C VAL A 246 6.44 15.54 14.68
N GLU A 247 5.58 16.39 15.25
CA GLU A 247 4.64 17.24 14.50
C GLU A 247 5.37 18.22 13.57
N ARG A 248 6.44 18.85 14.07
CA ARG A 248 7.29 19.73 13.28
C ARG A 248 7.92 18.98 12.11
N LEU A 249 8.53 17.83 12.36
CA LEU A 249 9.14 17.01 11.32
C LEU A 249 8.10 16.48 10.33
N MET A 250 6.90 16.11 10.78
CA MET A 250 5.79 15.66 9.92
C MET A 250 5.33 16.76 8.96
N SER A 251 5.24 17.99 9.46
CA SER A 251 4.87 19.16 8.65
C SER A 251 5.92 19.48 7.58
N LEU A 252 7.18 19.18 7.84
CA LEU A 252 8.27 19.41 6.89
C LEU A 252 8.49 18.24 5.90
N ALA A 253 8.25 17.00 6.34
CA ALA A 253 8.45 15.78 5.56
C ALA A 253 7.27 15.44 4.62
N TYR A 254 6.09 15.96 4.92
CA TYR A 254 4.83 15.64 4.23
C TYR A 254 3.96 16.88 4.01
N ALA A 255 4.57 18.04 3.72
CA ALA A 255 3.88 19.30 3.48
C ALA A 255 2.79 19.23 2.40
N GLU A 256 2.94 18.33 1.43
CA GLU A 256 2.00 18.09 0.32
C GLU A 256 0.78 17.24 0.72
N CYS A 257 0.81 16.59 1.89
CA CYS A 257 -0.28 15.75 2.37
C CYS A 257 -1.31 16.56 3.16
N SER A 258 -2.58 16.12 3.12
CA SER A 258 -3.65 16.72 3.92
C SER A 258 -3.33 16.66 5.42
N GLN A 259 -3.87 17.60 6.19
CA GLN A 259 -3.62 17.68 7.63
C GLN A 259 -4.06 16.39 8.34
N ASP A 260 -5.19 15.80 7.97
CA ASP A 260 -5.68 14.55 8.58
C ASP A 260 -4.72 13.37 8.40
N VAL A 261 -4.08 13.28 7.23
CA VAL A 261 -3.08 12.25 6.92
C VAL A 261 -1.80 12.50 7.73
N ARG A 262 -1.37 13.76 7.83
CA ARG A 262 -0.22 14.14 8.66
C ARG A 262 -0.46 13.86 10.14
N ASP A 263 -1.63 14.19 10.68
CA ASP A 263 -1.98 13.95 12.08
C ASP A 263 -1.99 12.45 12.41
N SER A 264 -2.60 11.64 11.54
CA SER A 264 -2.66 10.19 11.70
C SER A 264 -1.27 9.53 11.66
N LEU A 265 -0.41 9.97 10.73
CA LEU A 265 0.97 9.49 10.65
C LEU A 265 1.81 9.99 11.83
N ALA A 266 1.62 11.23 12.27
CA ALA A 266 2.35 11.81 13.40
C ALA A 266 2.09 11.00 14.68
N ALA A 267 0.84 10.59 14.93
CA ALA A 267 0.49 9.73 16.05
C ALA A 267 1.27 8.40 16.03
N GLN A 268 1.34 7.74 14.86
CA GLN A 268 2.08 6.49 14.71
C GLN A 268 3.59 6.67 14.96
N TYR A 269 4.19 7.69 14.32
CA TYR A 269 5.62 7.98 14.50
C TYR A 269 5.96 8.42 15.92
N PHE A 270 5.06 9.12 16.60
CA PHE A 270 5.20 9.50 18.00
C PHE A 270 5.27 8.27 18.89
N VAL A 271 4.31 7.35 18.75
CA VAL A 271 4.25 6.10 19.51
C VAL A 271 5.51 5.26 19.29
N ASP A 272 5.95 5.11 18.05
CA ASP A 272 7.15 4.34 17.71
C ASP A 272 8.46 5.01 18.18
N ALA A 273 8.43 6.31 18.46
CA ALA A 273 9.57 7.06 19.00
C ALA A 273 9.69 6.99 20.53
N ILE A 274 8.64 6.56 21.27
CA ILE A 274 8.68 6.41 22.73
C ILE A 274 9.70 5.35 23.13
N ARG A 275 10.55 5.66 24.11
CA ARG A 275 11.65 4.78 24.54
C ARG A 275 11.20 3.71 25.54
N ASP A 276 10.21 4.03 26.38
CA ASP A 276 9.69 3.14 27.42
C ASP A 276 8.67 2.15 26.81
N GLU A 277 8.95 0.85 26.86
CA GLU A 277 8.11 -0.17 26.20
C GLU A 277 6.71 -0.26 26.82
N ASP A 278 6.59 -0.12 28.15
CA ASP A 278 5.30 -0.17 28.85
C ASP A 278 4.43 1.04 28.48
N THR A 279 5.02 2.24 28.46
CA THR A 279 4.35 3.47 27.99
C THR A 279 4.02 3.39 26.51
N GLN A 280 4.90 2.81 25.68
CA GLN A 280 4.63 2.61 24.26
C GLN A 280 3.45 1.66 24.02
N HIS A 281 3.39 0.54 24.74
CA HIS A 281 2.28 -0.40 24.66
C HIS A 281 0.96 0.20 25.16
N ALA A 282 0.99 0.95 26.27
CA ALA A 282 -0.19 1.65 26.78
C ALA A 282 -0.69 2.72 25.80
N THR A 283 0.22 3.45 25.13
CA THR A 283 -0.13 4.48 24.15
C THR A 283 -0.66 3.89 22.84
N ARG A 284 -0.21 2.67 22.44
CA ARG A 284 -0.78 1.92 21.30
C ARG A 284 -2.22 1.44 21.52
N LEU A 285 -2.63 1.27 22.78
CA LEU A 285 -3.98 0.83 23.17
C LEU A 285 -4.99 1.98 23.28
N MET A 286 -4.53 3.24 23.23
CA MET A 286 -5.40 4.41 23.12
C MET A 286 -5.67 4.70 21.63
N ASP A 287 -6.94 4.88 21.26
CA ASP A 287 -7.31 5.20 19.88
C ASP A 287 -6.62 6.51 19.43
N ALA A 288 -6.17 6.58 18.18
CA ALA A 288 -5.47 7.76 17.64
C ALA A 288 -6.28 9.08 17.70
N LYS A 289 -7.58 9.00 18.03
CA LYS A 289 -8.47 10.15 18.26
C LYS A 289 -8.37 10.75 19.66
N ASP A 290 -7.81 10.00 20.62
CA ASP A 290 -7.78 10.38 22.05
C ASP A 290 -6.45 11.01 22.49
N LEU A 291 -5.49 11.15 21.56
CA LEU A 291 -4.15 11.71 21.78
C LEU A 291 -4.04 13.24 21.57
N LYS A 292 -5.18 13.96 21.58
CA LYS A 292 -5.23 15.43 21.52
C LYS A 292 -5.34 16.08 22.91
#